data_AF-R5Z4Q9-F1
#
_entry.id   AF-R5Z4Q9-F1
#
_cell.length_a   1.000
_cell.length_b   1.000
_cell.length_c   1.000
_cell.angle_alpha   90.00
_cell.angle_beta   90.00
_cell.angle_gamma   90.00
#
_symmetry.space_group_name_H-M   'P 1'
#
loop_
_entity.id
_entity.type
_entity.pdbx_description
1 polymer ?
#
loop_
_entity_poly.entity_id
_entity_poly.type
_entity_poly.pdbx_seq_one_letter_code
_entity_poly.pdbx_strand_id
1 'polypeptide(L)'
;MKLTIRKKILLCSLVPLLLLGAIIILLASTLVRGSIIDQVKNSLKGTSIATLAAYDQNAGSYLEAENGDIWKGSYNISQSENLVDTIKSESGMEVTFFYGSKRIMTSALDKDGNRILGSPAGQVVTDQVLKKGKGYFSDNVSIDGTIYYGYYTPLYQKGDKSVPIGMVFAGLEKAPTLHSVLHIINMIVGIVFVVIIVCVIIVQICAASITSALKKSIQSVQDVSSGNLHVAIDKKNLKRSDEIGDLSKAINNLQSELLKIIGGIKESTSLLVQSSDVLEQTSHQTYSGISEVQSTVSTITDGATQQANDTKNASDNIQYMGNLITETGKEADELNESADTMKAASDAASATIDELKKISSEVKDAISIISEQTTQTNTSAQSIHEATQFISEIASQTNLLSLNASIEAARAGESGKGFAVVASQIQTLAEQSNEASGNIEKIVSNLTLNSEKVVHTMIQTQEIIEKQNQHIEDTANAVNGVIQELEASIDRIRSIEHKTSELEKARNEIIDIIASLSIIAQQNADGTSQTNIAITDMADRFKNIEDSTENLRNTADMLADNISNFNI
;
A
#
# COMPACT_ATOMS: atom_id res chain seq x y z
N MET A 1 -18.99 44.96 41.89
CA MET A 1 -18.52 45.60 40.64
C MET A 1 -17.06 45.21 40.39
N LYS A 2 -16.74 44.42 39.35
CA LYS A 2 -15.35 44.02 39.06
C LYS A 2 -14.57 45.26 38.58
N LEU A 3 -13.62 45.72 39.37
CA LEU A 3 -12.73 46.82 39.00
C LEU A 3 -11.83 46.37 37.84
N THR A 4 -11.82 47.13 36.74
CA THR A 4 -10.91 46.90 35.61
C THR A 4 -9.47 47.08 36.05
N ILE A 5 -8.52 46.42 35.38
CA ILE A 5 -7.08 46.53 35.67
C ILE A 5 -6.64 47.99 35.72
N ARG A 6 -7.10 48.81 34.77
CA ARG A 6 -6.89 50.27 34.76
C ARG A 6 -7.35 50.96 36.05
N LYS A 7 -8.55 50.64 36.54
CA LYS A 7 -9.09 51.23 37.78
C LYS A 7 -8.32 50.76 39.02
N LYS A 8 -7.85 49.50 39.04
CA LYS A 8 -7.00 48.98 40.14
C LYS A 8 -5.64 49.68 40.18
N ILE A 9 -4.98 49.85 39.03
CA ILE A 9 -3.69 50.55 38.94
C ILE A 9 -3.84 52.00 39.40
N LEU A 10 -4.88 52.70 38.93
CA LEU A 10 -5.15 54.08 39.35
C LEU A 10 -5.42 54.17 40.86
N LEU A 11 -6.22 53.28 41.42
CA LEU A 11 -6.57 53.31 42.84
C LEU A 11 -5.37 52.99 43.74
N CYS A 12 -4.56 51.98 43.40
CA CYS A 12 -3.37 51.61 44.16
C CYS A 12 -2.24 52.66 44.11
N SER A 13 -2.20 53.52 43.08
CA SER A 13 -1.14 54.53 42.93
C SER A 13 -1.57 55.93 43.43
N LEU A 14 -2.82 56.34 43.18
CA LEU A 14 -3.30 57.68 43.55
C LEU A 14 -3.68 57.80 45.01
N VAL A 15 -4.27 56.76 45.62
CA VAL A 15 -4.69 56.83 47.03
C VAL A 15 -3.50 57.03 47.99
N PRO A 16 -2.40 56.26 47.88
CA PRO A 16 -1.22 56.51 48.71
C PRO A 16 -0.58 57.88 48.46
N LEU A 17 -0.59 58.36 47.21
CA LEU A 17 -0.02 59.65 46.84
C LEU A 17 -0.80 60.82 47.48
N LEU A 18 -2.13 60.76 47.44
CA LEU A 18 -2.99 61.76 48.08
C LEU A 18 -2.85 61.74 49.61
N LEU A 19 -2.76 60.55 50.22
CA LEU A 19 -2.52 60.40 51.65
C LEU A 19 -1.16 60.99 52.05
N LEU A 20 -0.10 60.69 51.29
CA LEU A 20 1.23 61.23 51.55
C LEU A 20 1.25 62.77 51.43
N GLY A 21 0.59 63.33 50.40
CA GLY A 21 0.45 64.77 50.25
C GLY A 21 -0.27 65.44 51.43
N ALA A 22 -1.36 64.83 51.91
CA ALA A 22 -2.08 65.33 53.08
C ALA A 22 -1.24 65.27 54.36
N ILE A 23 -0.47 64.18 54.56
CA ILE A 23 0.45 64.03 55.69
C ILE A 23 1.55 65.10 55.66
N ILE A 24 2.16 65.35 54.48
CA ILE A 24 3.21 66.37 54.33
C ILE A 24 2.68 67.76 54.68
N ILE A 25 1.48 68.13 54.20
CA ILE A 25 0.87 69.43 54.49
C ILE A 25 0.58 69.58 55.99
N LEU A 26 0.05 68.53 56.63
CA LEU A 26 -0.29 68.55 58.06
C LEU A 26 0.97 68.64 58.94
N LEU A 27 2.02 67.87 58.61
CA LEU A 27 3.31 67.94 59.30
C LEU A 27 3.99 69.29 59.10
N ALA A 28 4.02 69.81 57.88
CA ALA A 28 4.60 71.12 57.60
C ALA A 28 3.88 72.24 58.35
N SER A 29 2.54 72.22 58.35
CA SER A 29 1.73 73.22 59.06
C SER A 29 1.98 73.21 60.56
N THR A 30 2.07 72.01 61.17
CA THR A 30 2.29 71.86 62.62
C THR A 30 3.71 72.26 63.01
N LEU A 31 4.74 71.82 62.28
CA LEU A 31 6.14 72.14 62.57
C LEU A 31 6.47 73.62 62.37
N VAL A 32 6.05 74.22 61.24
CA VAL A 32 6.34 75.63 60.93
C VAL A 32 5.68 76.56 61.95
N ARG A 33 4.41 76.30 62.29
CA ARG A 33 3.68 77.12 63.27
C ARG A 33 4.27 77.00 64.68
N GLY A 34 4.60 75.78 65.13
CA GLY A 34 5.21 75.56 66.44
C GLY A 34 6.55 76.25 66.59
N SER A 35 7.46 76.04 65.62
CA SER A 35 8.81 76.60 65.64
C SER A 35 8.83 78.13 65.67
N ILE A 36 7.97 78.78 64.87
CA ILE A 36 7.90 80.25 64.82
C ILE A 36 7.34 80.82 66.13
N ILE A 37 6.31 80.22 66.72
CA ILE A 37 5.73 80.70 67.99
C ILE A 37 6.74 80.56 69.14
N ASP A 38 7.47 79.44 69.21
CA ASP A 38 8.51 79.26 70.22
C ASP A 38 9.64 80.28 70.07
N GLN A 39 10.04 80.60 68.82
CA GLN A 39 11.03 81.64 68.56
C GLN A 39 10.54 83.03 68.99
N VAL A 40 9.29 83.39 68.69
CA VAL A 40 8.68 84.65 69.15
C VAL A 40 8.65 84.73 70.68
N LYS A 41 8.22 83.67 71.36
CA LYS A 41 8.18 83.59 72.82
C LYS A 41 9.57 83.80 73.45
N ASN A 42 10.60 83.14 72.90
CA ASN A 42 11.96 83.27 73.40
C ASN A 42 12.52 84.68 73.17
N SER A 43 12.28 85.29 72.01
CA SER A 43 12.67 86.68 71.73
C SER A 43 12.01 87.66 72.71
N LEU A 44 10.70 87.56 72.94
CA LEU A 44 9.98 88.42 73.89
C LEU A 44 10.44 88.24 75.33
N LYS A 45 10.69 86.99 75.73
CA LYS A 45 11.27 86.68 77.05
C LYS A 45 12.65 87.33 77.20
N GLY A 46 13.51 87.21 76.18
CA GLY A 46 14.82 87.85 76.17
C GLY A 46 14.73 89.37 76.33
N THR A 47 13.87 90.02 75.55
CA THR A 47 13.69 91.48 75.56
C THR A 47 13.14 91.99 76.89
N SER A 48 12.12 91.33 77.46
CA SER A 48 11.55 91.74 78.74
C SER A 48 12.56 91.61 79.89
N ILE A 49 13.39 90.56 79.90
CA ILE A 49 14.46 90.38 80.88
C ILE A 49 15.58 91.41 80.67
N ALA A 50 15.99 91.67 79.43
CA ALA A 50 17.01 92.66 79.12
C ALA A 50 16.58 94.08 79.54
N THR A 51 15.31 94.42 79.30
CA THR A 51 14.70 95.67 79.76
C THR A 51 14.74 95.76 81.28
N LEU A 52 14.31 94.70 81.97
CA LEU A 52 14.32 94.66 83.43
C LEU A 52 15.75 94.83 83.98
N ALA A 53 16.73 94.15 83.38
CA ALA A 53 18.14 94.27 83.73
C ALA A 53 18.67 95.69 83.49
N ALA A 54 18.21 96.39 82.44
CA ALA A 54 18.57 97.79 82.18
C ALA A 54 18.09 98.72 83.30
N TYR A 55 16.86 98.52 83.81
CA TYR A 55 16.37 99.26 84.97
C TYR A 55 17.13 98.89 86.26
N ASP A 56 17.39 97.60 86.49
CA ASP A 56 18.06 97.10 87.70
C ASP A 56 19.55 97.46 87.82
N GLN A 57 20.20 97.91 86.75
CA GLN A 57 21.55 98.48 86.82
C GLN A 57 21.61 99.76 87.67
N ASN A 58 20.50 100.47 87.82
CA ASN A 58 20.42 101.65 88.67
C ASN A 58 20.44 101.27 90.16
N ALA A 59 21.35 101.87 90.92
CA ALA A 59 21.53 101.57 92.33
C ALA A 59 20.38 102.13 93.18
N GLY A 60 19.58 101.26 93.80
CA GLY A 60 18.55 101.63 94.76
C GLY A 60 17.39 100.64 94.82
N SER A 61 16.41 100.96 95.66
CA SER A 61 15.12 100.28 95.74
C SER A 61 14.12 100.94 94.79
N TYR A 62 13.12 100.17 94.33
CA TYR A 62 11.98 100.76 93.62
C TYR A 62 11.05 101.41 94.62
N LEU A 63 10.66 102.66 94.37
CA LEU A 63 9.83 103.48 95.25
C LEU A 63 8.84 104.29 94.41
N GLU A 64 7.63 104.46 94.92
CA GLU A 64 6.63 105.39 94.39
C GLU A 64 6.73 106.71 95.18
N ALA A 65 7.01 107.81 94.47
CA ALA A 65 7.04 109.14 95.06
C ALA A 65 5.60 109.67 95.27
N GLU A 66 5.43 110.73 96.08
CA GLU A 66 4.10 111.30 96.37
C GLU A 66 3.35 111.81 95.12
N ASN A 67 4.07 112.15 94.05
CA ASN A 67 3.49 112.56 92.77
C ASN A 67 3.04 111.37 91.89
N GLY A 68 3.22 110.14 92.36
CA GLY A 68 2.90 108.90 91.63
C GLY A 68 4.00 108.43 90.66
N ASP A 69 5.15 109.12 90.61
CA ASP A 69 6.28 108.67 89.80
C ASP A 69 7.00 107.49 90.47
N ILE A 70 7.33 106.48 89.67
CA ILE A 70 8.15 105.36 90.10
C ILE A 70 9.62 105.65 89.84
N TRP A 71 10.43 105.52 90.89
CA TRP A 71 11.86 105.71 90.88
C TRP A 71 12.59 104.41 91.22
N LYS A 72 13.78 104.23 90.64
CA LYS A 72 14.74 103.20 91.01
C LYS A 72 16.02 103.88 91.46
N GLY A 73 16.18 104.06 92.77
CA GLY A 73 17.22 104.93 93.31
C GLY A 73 17.05 106.36 92.81
N SER A 74 17.99 106.85 92.01
CA SER A 74 17.96 108.20 91.40
C SER A 74 17.41 108.22 89.97
N TYR A 75 16.96 107.10 89.41
CA TYR A 75 16.45 107.02 88.04
C TYR A 75 14.92 107.03 88.00
N ASN A 76 14.32 107.98 87.28
CA ASN A 76 12.87 108.08 87.12
C ASN A 76 12.41 107.14 85.99
N ILE A 77 11.70 106.07 86.35
CA ILE A 77 11.18 105.11 85.38
C ILE A 77 9.98 105.69 84.64
N SER A 78 9.20 106.53 85.31
CA SER A 78 8.04 107.21 84.72
C SER A 78 8.44 108.23 83.65
N GLN A 79 9.73 108.55 83.52
CA GLN A 79 10.31 109.44 82.50
C GLN A 79 11.45 108.73 81.72
N SER A 80 11.28 107.43 81.46
CA SER A 80 12.25 106.59 80.74
C SER A 80 11.86 106.32 79.28
N GLU A 81 11.26 107.30 78.61
CA GLU A 81 10.79 107.21 77.22
C GLU A 81 11.89 106.73 76.27
N ASN A 82 13.09 107.30 76.40
CA ASN A 82 14.23 106.97 75.54
C ASN A 82 14.60 105.48 75.61
N LEU A 83 14.54 104.86 76.80
CA LEU A 83 14.86 103.45 76.96
C LEU A 83 13.84 102.55 76.27
N VAL A 84 12.54 102.77 76.55
CA VAL A 84 11.49 101.93 75.97
C VAL A 84 11.39 102.10 74.45
N ASP A 85 11.60 103.33 73.94
CA ASP A 85 11.55 103.62 72.51
C ASP A 85 12.77 103.05 71.77
N THR A 86 13.98 103.13 72.35
CA THR A 86 15.19 102.53 71.75
C THR A 86 15.02 101.02 71.61
N ILE A 87 14.43 100.35 72.62
CA ILE A 87 14.19 98.91 72.53
C ILE A 87 13.16 98.61 71.44
N LYS A 88 12.10 99.41 71.31
CA LYS A 88 11.12 99.28 70.23
C LYS A 88 11.76 99.46 68.86
N SER A 89 12.57 100.50 68.64
CA SER A 89 13.16 100.78 67.34
C SER A 89 14.17 99.70 66.90
N GLU A 90 14.99 99.20 67.83
CA GLU A 90 16.03 98.21 67.51
C GLU A 90 15.50 96.78 67.43
N SER A 91 14.49 96.43 68.22
CA SER A 91 14.00 95.04 68.31
C SER A 91 12.65 94.80 67.64
N GLY A 92 11.92 95.86 67.29
CA GLY A 92 10.54 95.79 66.80
C GLY A 92 9.53 95.36 67.87
N MET A 93 9.94 95.24 69.14
CA MET A 93 9.07 94.82 70.24
C MET A 93 8.68 95.99 71.11
N GLU A 94 7.38 96.10 71.38
CA GLU A 94 6.84 97.02 72.36
C GLU A 94 7.29 96.63 73.76
N VAL A 95 7.75 97.58 74.56
CA VAL A 95 8.18 97.34 75.92
C VAL A 95 7.38 98.20 76.89
N THR A 96 7.00 97.60 78.00
CA THR A 96 6.26 98.30 79.05
C THR A 96 6.79 97.93 80.42
N PHE A 97 7.00 98.94 81.25
CA PHE A 97 7.22 98.80 82.69
C PHE A 97 5.90 98.99 83.45
N PHE A 98 5.59 98.04 84.32
CA PHE A 98 4.47 98.08 85.25
C PHE A 98 4.98 98.12 86.70
N TYR A 99 4.34 98.95 87.51
CA TYR A 99 4.48 98.92 88.97
C TYR A 99 3.16 98.45 89.57
N GLY A 100 3.21 97.37 90.35
CA GLY A 100 2.05 96.51 90.57
C GLY A 100 1.44 96.09 89.22
N SER A 101 0.13 96.28 89.07
CA SER A 101 -0.58 96.04 87.81
C SER A 101 -0.66 97.27 86.91
N LYS A 102 -0.21 98.46 87.34
CA LYS A 102 -0.41 99.72 86.61
C LYS A 102 0.72 99.96 85.62
N ARG A 103 0.39 100.30 84.36
CA ARG A 103 1.37 100.67 83.33
C ARG A 103 1.98 102.03 83.66
N ILE A 104 3.29 102.08 83.88
CA ILE A 104 4.01 103.29 84.29
C ILE A 104 4.75 103.93 83.12
N MET A 105 5.41 103.12 82.31
CA MET A 105 6.11 103.59 81.11
C MET A 105 5.99 102.54 80.01
N THR A 106 5.78 102.98 78.77
CA THR A 106 5.54 102.09 77.62
C THR A 106 6.01 102.72 76.33
N SER A 107 6.55 101.92 75.42
CA SER A 107 6.77 102.33 74.01
C SER A 107 5.49 102.24 73.17
N ALA A 108 4.48 101.52 73.66
CA ALA A 108 3.20 101.34 72.96
C ALA A 108 2.41 102.66 72.96
N LEU A 109 2.01 103.08 71.75
CA LEU A 109 1.21 104.27 71.50
C LEU A 109 -0.22 103.84 71.15
N ASP A 110 -1.20 104.66 71.53
CA ASP A 110 -2.56 104.55 71.00
C ASP A 110 -2.63 105.08 69.56
N LYS A 111 -3.81 104.95 68.95
CA LYS A 111 -4.08 105.45 67.59
C LYS A 111 -3.86 106.95 67.39
N ASP A 112 -3.96 107.74 68.46
CA ASP A 112 -3.75 109.19 68.43
C ASP A 112 -2.28 109.57 68.70
N GLY A 113 -1.40 108.58 68.88
CA GLY A 113 0.04 108.75 69.08
C GLY A 113 0.45 109.00 70.54
N ASN A 114 -0.48 108.88 71.49
CA ASN A 114 -0.20 109.06 72.91
C ASN A 114 0.24 107.75 73.58
N ARG A 115 1.11 107.82 74.58
CA ARG A 115 1.53 106.64 75.33
C ARG A 115 0.37 106.10 76.19
N ILE A 116 0.19 104.79 76.17
CA ILE A 116 -0.91 104.11 76.88
C ILE A 116 -0.59 103.95 78.37
N LEU A 117 -0.48 105.05 79.11
CA LEU A 117 -0.10 105.03 80.53
C LEU A 117 -1.29 104.76 81.46
N GLY A 118 -1.01 104.27 82.67
CA GLY A 118 -2.01 104.04 83.72
C GLY A 118 -2.94 102.83 83.54
N SER A 119 -2.99 102.23 82.35
CA SER A 119 -3.78 101.02 82.09
C SER A 119 -3.35 99.82 82.96
N PRO A 120 -4.29 99.05 83.55
CA PRO A 120 -3.93 97.88 84.33
C PRO A 120 -3.57 96.69 83.43
N ALA A 121 -2.66 95.84 83.89
CA ALA A 121 -2.42 94.53 83.30
C ALA A 121 -3.64 93.62 83.50
N GLY A 122 -3.94 92.80 82.50
CA GLY A 122 -5.09 91.89 82.54
C GLY A 122 -5.05 90.94 83.74
N GLN A 123 -6.22 90.50 84.21
CA GLN A 123 -6.37 89.70 85.43
C GLN A 123 -5.51 88.42 85.42
N VAL A 124 -5.48 87.71 84.29
CA VAL A 124 -4.67 86.49 84.10
C VAL A 124 -3.18 86.76 84.24
N VAL A 125 -2.71 87.89 83.69
CA VAL A 125 -1.31 88.31 83.78
C VAL A 125 -0.97 88.64 85.23
N THR A 126 -1.82 89.41 85.90
CA THR A 126 -1.66 89.78 87.31
C THR A 126 -1.58 88.54 88.21
N ASP A 127 -2.45 87.54 87.99
CA ASP A 127 -2.45 86.30 88.77
C ASP A 127 -1.20 85.43 88.52
N GLN A 128 -0.66 85.40 87.31
CA GLN A 128 0.51 84.58 86.98
C GLN A 128 1.83 85.26 87.36
N VAL A 129 1.94 86.55 87.08
CA VAL A 129 3.19 87.30 87.20
C VAL A 129 3.33 87.90 88.59
N LEU A 130 2.30 88.60 89.09
CA LEU A 130 2.38 89.29 90.38
C LEU A 130 2.05 88.37 91.57
N LYS A 131 1.06 87.48 91.47
CA LYS A 131 0.72 86.57 92.59
C LYS A 131 1.59 85.31 92.65
N LYS A 132 1.93 84.71 91.51
CA LYS A 132 2.72 83.47 91.45
C LYS A 132 4.22 83.68 91.16
N GLY A 133 4.63 84.90 90.80
CA GLY A 133 6.03 85.22 90.52
C GLY A 133 6.62 84.54 89.29
N LYS A 134 5.78 84.10 88.33
CA LYS A 134 6.24 83.39 87.12
C LYS A 134 6.09 84.26 85.89
N GLY A 135 7.09 84.22 85.01
CA GLY A 135 6.97 84.85 83.69
C GLY A 135 5.82 84.22 82.89
N TYR A 136 5.06 85.03 82.18
CA TYR A 136 3.85 84.60 81.49
C TYR A 136 3.90 85.02 80.02
N PHE A 137 3.77 84.04 79.13
CA PHE A 137 3.59 84.27 77.70
C PHE A 137 2.11 84.17 77.35
N SER A 138 1.62 85.12 76.56
CA SER A 138 0.31 85.08 75.95
C SER A 138 0.45 85.36 74.46
N ASP A 139 -0.25 84.61 73.63
CA ASP A 139 -0.29 84.84 72.20
C ASP A 139 -1.42 85.80 71.79
N ASN A 140 -2.12 86.40 72.74
CA ASN A 140 -3.32 87.18 72.48
C ASN A 140 -3.47 88.38 73.43
N VAL A 141 -2.40 89.16 73.57
CA VAL A 141 -2.42 90.40 74.36
C VAL A 141 -2.99 91.51 73.50
N SER A 142 -4.09 92.14 73.92
CA SER A 142 -4.64 93.30 73.22
C SER A 142 -4.11 94.59 73.83
N ILE A 143 -3.51 95.44 72.99
CA ILE A 143 -3.12 96.81 73.33
C ILE A 143 -3.76 97.71 72.28
N ASP A 144 -4.72 98.53 72.70
CA ASP A 144 -5.51 99.44 71.84
C ASP A 144 -6.14 98.78 70.59
N GLY A 145 -6.61 97.54 70.74
CA GLY A 145 -7.23 96.75 69.67
C GLY A 145 -6.23 96.00 68.77
N THR A 146 -4.94 96.30 68.85
CA THR A 146 -3.89 95.52 68.18
C THR A 146 -3.52 94.30 69.03
N ILE A 147 -3.41 93.14 68.40
CA ILE A 147 -3.09 91.88 69.06
C ILE A 147 -1.59 91.61 69.00
N TYR A 148 -0.99 91.38 70.15
CA TYR A 148 0.42 91.10 70.34
C TYR A 148 0.61 89.69 70.89
N TYR A 149 1.69 89.05 70.46
CA TYR A 149 2.38 88.09 71.30
C TYR A 149 3.05 88.86 72.42
N GLY A 150 2.77 88.50 73.67
CA GLY A 150 3.25 89.21 74.84
C GLY A 150 3.97 88.28 75.81
N TYR A 151 5.08 88.75 76.35
CA TYR A 151 5.76 88.10 77.47
C TYR A 151 5.92 89.06 78.63
N TYR A 152 5.49 88.63 79.82
CA TYR A 152 5.60 89.40 81.05
C TYR A 152 6.62 88.75 81.97
N THR A 153 7.56 89.54 82.47
CA THR A 153 8.62 89.14 83.40
C THR A 153 8.36 89.81 84.75
N PRO A 154 8.27 89.06 85.87
CA PRO A 154 8.04 89.63 87.19
C PRO A 154 9.23 90.47 87.64
N LEU A 155 8.93 91.63 88.22
CA LEU A 155 9.90 92.54 88.82
C LEU A 155 9.87 92.34 90.34
N TYR A 156 11.05 92.28 90.96
CA TYR A 156 11.23 92.08 92.41
C TYR A 156 11.99 93.25 93.05
N GLN A 157 11.86 93.41 94.37
CA GLN A 157 12.60 94.43 95.09
C GLN A 157 14.07 94.01 95.30
N LYS A 158 14.97 94.99 95.41
CA LYS A 158 16.39 94.72 95.69
C LYS A 158 16.53 94.08 97.08
N GLY A 159 16.88 92.79 97.12
CA GLY A 159 17.06 92.01 98.36
C GLY A 159 15.87 91.13 98.76
N ASP A 160 14.70 91.28 98.12
CA ASP A 160 13.51 90.45 98.37
C ASP A 160 12.93 89.91 97.06
N LYS A 161 12.98 88.58 96.91
CA LYS A 161 12.44 87.85 95.76
C LYS A 161 11.13 87.10 96.08
N SER A 162 10.52 87.35 97.24
CA SER A 162 9.31 86.64 97.68
C SER A 162 8.04 87.19 97.05
N VAL A 163 7.95 88.52 96.88
CA VAL A 163 6.77 89.18 96.30
C VAL A 163 7.18 90.06 95.12
N PRO A 164 6.65 89.82 93.91
CA PRO A 164 6.82 90.72 92.78
C PRO A 164 6.16 92.06 93.05
N ILE A 165 6.88 93.15 92.82
CA ILE A 165 6.41 94.53 93.01
C ILE A 165 5.94 95.17 91.70
N GLY A 166 6.08 94.46 90.57
CA GLY A 166 5.68 94.93 89.25
C GLY A 166 6.02 93.91 88.18
N MET A 167 6.07 94.35 86.92
CA MET A 167 6.48 93.49 85.82
C MET A 167 6.96 94.30 84.62
N VAL A 168 7.75 93.65 83.76
CA VAL A 168 8.12 94.17 82.45
C VAL A 168 7.47 93.33 81.38
N PHE A 169 6.83 93.99 80.44
CA PHE A 169 6.22 93.38 79.26
C PHE A 169 7.08 93.65 78.04
N ALA A 170 7.23 92.64 77.19
CA ALA A 170 7.65 92.79 75.80
C ALA A 170 6.54 92.24 74.89
N GLY A 171 6.20 92.95 73.82
CA GLY A 171 5.13 92.63 72.89
C GLY A 171 5.57 92.69 71.43
N LEU A 172 5.25 91.68 70.61
CA LEU A 172 5.44 91.71 69.15
C LEU A 172 4.08 91.57 68.49
N GLU A 173 3.79 92.43 67.51
CA GLU A 173 2.51 92.41 66.80
C GLU A 173 2.27 91.05 66.10
N LYS A 174 1.08 90.49 66.28
CA LYS A 174 0.77 89.13 65.79
C LYS A 174 0.58 89.06 64.28
N ALA A 175 0.03 90.12 63.67
CA ALA A 175 -0.36 90.11 62.27
C ALA A 175 0.81 89.91 61.29
N PRO A 176 1.95 90.63 61.40
CA PRO A 176 3.10 90.42 60.50
C PRO A 176 3.66 89.00 60.58
N THR A 177 3.81 88.46 61.79
CA THR A 177 4.34 87.10 62.00
C THR A 177 3.39 86.03 61.46
N LEU A 178 2.07 86.19 61.64
CA LEU A 178 1.07 85.25 61.13
C LEU A 178 1.07 85.22 59.59
N HIS A 179 1.25 86.36 58.93
CA HIS A 179 1.39 86.44 57.48
C HIS A 179 2.61 85.65 56.96
N SER A 180 3.77 85.75 57.64
CA SER A 180 4.96 84.97 57.27
C SER A 180 4.73 83.45 57.40
N VAL A 181 4.03 83.00 58.46
CA VAL A 181 3.66 81.59 58.64
C VAL A 181 2.77 81.10 57.50
N LEU A 182 1.73 81.87 57.16
CA LEU A 182 0.78 81.51 56.10
C LEU A 182 1.44 81.50 54.71
N HIS A 183 2.38 82.41 54.43
CA HIS A 183 3.10 82.43 53.17
C HIS A 183 3.94 81.15 52.95
N ILE A 184 4.64 80.69 53.99
CA ILE A 184 5.43 79.44 53.93
C ILE A 184 4.51 78.23 53.72
N ILE A 185 3.37 78.16 54.43
CA ILE A 185 2.40 77.06 54.28
C ILE A 185 1.82 77.04 52.86
N ASN A 186 1.43 78.19 52.30
CA ASN A 186 0.88 78.27 50.94
C ASN A 186 1.89 77.85 49.86
N MET A 187 3.17 78.18 50.04
CA MET A 187 4.24 77.73 49.14
C MET A 187 4.39 76.20 49.16
N ILE A 188 4.35 75.58 50.35
CA ILE A 188 4.42 74.12 50.49
C ILE A 188 3.22 73.43 49.83
N VAL A 189 2.01 73.96 50.04
CA VAL A 189 0.79 73.45 49.39
C VAL A 189 0.91 73.52 47.86
N GLY A 190 1.44 74.63 47.31
CA GLY A 190 1.65 74.79 45.87
C GLY A 190 2.59 73.74 45.28
N ILE A 191 3.71 73.44 45.94
CA ILE A 191 4.68 72.43 45.49
C ILE A 191 4.05 71.02 45.51
N VAL A 192 3.36 70.66 46.60
CA VAL A 192 2.70 69.35 46.73
C VAL A 192 1.64 69.17 45.64
N PHE A 193 0.88 70.22 45.31
CA PHE A 193 -0.14 70.17 44.27
C PHE A 193 0.44 69.89 42.87
N VAL A 194 1.54 70.56 42.50
CA VAL A 194 2.21 70.33 41.20
C VAL A 194 2.72 68.89 41.08
N VAL A 195 3.34 68.35 42.13
CA VAL A 195 3.85 66.98 42.15
C VAL A 195 2.72 65.95 41.97
N ILE A 196 1.57 66.18 42.61
CA ILE A 196 0.39 65.32 42.45
C ILE A 196 -0.10 65.32 41.00
N ILE A 197 -0.21 66.48 40.35
CA ILE A 197 -0.66 66.57 38.95
C ILE A 197 0.27 65.77 38.02
N VAL A 198 1.59 65.94 38.14
CA VAL A 198 2.56 65.24 37.31
C VAL A 198 2.43 63.72 37.49
N CYS A 199 2.31 63.25 38.72
CA CYS A 199 2.14 61.83 39.02
C CYS A 199 0.83 61.27 38.42
N VAL A 200 -0.29 62.02 38.51
CA VAL A 200 -1.57 61.62 37.93
C VAL A 200 -1.45 61.41 36.42
N ILE A 201 -0.78 62.33 35.71
CA ILE A 201 -0.58 62.25 34.26
C ILE A 201 0.24 61.01 33.89
N ILE A 202 1.36 60.78 34.56
CA ILE A 202 2.25 59.64 34.30
C ILE A 202 1.50 58.31 34.52
N VAL A 203 0.81 58.18 35.66
CA VAL A 203 0.04 56.97 35.98
C VAL A 203 -1.03 56.72 34.92
N GLN A 204 -1.71 57.76 34.44
CA GLN A 204 -2.77 57.62 33.43
C GLN A 204 -2.22 57.14 32.08
N ILE A 205 -1.05 57.65 31.65
CA ILE A 205 -0.38 57.22 30.41
C ILE A 205 0.04 55.75 30.52
N CYS A 206 0.71 55.38 31.62
CA CYS A 206 1.14 54.00 31.85
C CYS A 206 -0.04 53.03 31.92
N ALA A 207 -1.08 53.36 32.69
CA ALA A 207 -2.26 52.52 32.83
C ALA A 207 -3.03 52.34 31.51
N ALA A 208 -3.13 53.40 30.68
CA ALA A 208 -3.76 53.33 29.37
C ALA A 208 -2.96 52.46 28.38
N SER A 209 -1.64 52.63 28.34
CA SER A 209 -0.73 51.85 27.47
C SER A 209 -0.78 50.35 27.78
N ILE A 210 -0.72 49.97 29.06
CA ILE A 210 -0.77 48.57 29.50
C ILE A 210 -2.15 47.97 29.21
N THR A 211 -3.23 48.67 29.60
CA THR A 211 -4.60 48.12 29.45
C THR A 211 -5.00 47.98 27.99
N SER A 212 -4.63 48.95 27.13
CA SER A 212 -4.94 48.88 25.70
C SER A 212 -4.20 47.74 25.02
N ALA A 213 -2.94 47.50 25.37
CA ALA A 213 -2.15 46.44 24.78
C ALA A 213 -2.63 45.05 25.23
N LEU A 214 -2.93 44.89 26.53
CA LEU A 214 -3.55 43.65 27.05
C LEU A 214 -4.88 43.33 26.37
N LYS A 215 -5.75 44.33 26.16
CA LYS A 215 -7.04 44.12 25.48
C LYS A 215 -6.84 43.62 24.04
N LYS A 216 -5.85 44.17 23.32
CA LYS A 216 -5.50 43.70 21.97
C LYS A 216 -4.93 42.28 21.98
N SER A 217 -4.04 41.95 22.92
CA SER A 217 -3.52 40.57 23.05
C SER A 217 -4.61 39.57 23.41
N ILE A 218 -5.57 39.94 24.28
CA ILE A 218 -6.76 39.12 24.57
C ILE A 218 -7.59 38.90 23.31
N GLN A 219 -7.82 39.96 22.51
CA GLN A 219 -8.55 39.83 21.25
C GLN A 219 -7.82 38.89 20.28
N SER A 220 -6.50 39.02 20.11
CA SER A 220 -5.73 38.11 19.26
C SER A 220 -5.81 36.65 19.71
N VAL A 221 -5.79 36.39 21.03
CA VAL A 221 -6.03 35.04 21.56
C VAL A 221 -7.46 34.56 21.27
N GLN A 222 -8.45 35.44 21.40
CA GLN A 222 -9.85 35.11 21.08
C GLN A 222 -10.00 34.77 19.60
N ASP A 223 -9.41 35.56 18.71
CA ASP A 223 -9.43 35.33 17.26
C ASP A 223 -8.79 33.98 16.91
N VAL A 224 -7.59 33.70 17.44
CA VAL A 224 -6.90 32.40 17.28
C VAL A 224 -7.74 31.25 17.85
N SER A 225 -8.35 31.42 19.03
CA SER A 225 -9.19 30.38 19.66
C SER A 225 -10.51 30.14 18.91
N SER A 226 -11.01 31.14 18.18
CA SER A 226 -12.20 31.03 17.33
C SER A 226 -11.90 30.45 15.94
N GLY A 227 -10.65 30.05 15.70
CA GLY A 227 -10.20 29.48 14.42
C GLY A 227 -9.79 30.52 13.38
N ASN A 228 -9.82 31.82 13.68
CA ASN A 228 -9.39 32.87 12.76
C ASN A 228 -7.88 33.09 12.88
N LEU A 229 -7.11 32.37 12.04
CA LEU A 229 -5.65 32.40 12.05
C LEU A 229 -5.05 33.44 11.09
N HIS A 230 -5.88 34.16 10.34
CA HIS A 230 -5.43 35.19 9.38
C HIS A 230 -5.20 36.57 10.01
N VAL A 231 -5.58 36.77 11.28
CA VAL A 231 -5.50 38.09 11.93
C VAL A 231 -4.06 38.49 12.21
N ALA A 232 -3.63 39.62 11.66
CA ALA A 232 -2.30 40.17 11.92
C ALA A 232 -2.19 40.68 13.37
N ILE A 233 -1.25 40.12 14.13
CA ILE A 233 -0.91 40.63 15.46
C ILE A 233 -0.27 42.01 15.33
N ASP A 234 -0.66 42.94 16.21
CA ASP A 234 -0.22 44.33 16.17
C ASP A 234 1.32 44.44 16.25
N LYS A 235 1.95 44.85 15.14
CA LYS A 235 3.40 45.02 14.99
C LYS A 235 4.00 45.94 16.06
N LYS A 236 3.21 46.86 16.62
CA LYS A 236 3.67 47.74 17.70
C LYS A 236 3.91 46.97 19.00
N ASN A 237 3.06 46.00 19.32
CA ASN A 237 3.20 45.19 20.52
C ASN A 237 4.34 44.17 20.39
N LEU A 238 4.55 43.61 19.19
CA LEU A 238 5.67 42.68 18.94
C LEU A 238 7.06 43.31 19.15
N LYS A 239 7.18 44.63 18.96
CA LYS A 239 8.43 45.38 19.18
C LYS A 239 8.65 45.82 20.63
N ARG A 240 7.71 45.57 21.54
CA ARG A 240 7.91 45.88 22.97
C ARG A 240 8.93 44.92 23.59
N SER A 241 9.68 45.45 24.55
CA SER A 241 10.68 44.69 25.32
C SER A 241 10.22 44.40 26.76
N ASP A 242 8.91 44.48 27.02
CA ASP A 242 8.29 44.16 28.29
C ASP A 242 7.43 42.88 28.19
N GLU A 243 6.78 42.50 29.28
CA GLU A 243 5.98 41.27 29.38
C GLU A 243 4.83 41.23 28.37
N ILE A 244 4.36 42.40 27.90
CA ILE A 244 3.34 42.51 26.86
C ILE A 244 3.92 42.17 25.48
N GLY A 245 5.16 42.57 25.24
CA GLY A 245 5.90 42.17 24.05
C GLY A 245 6.13 40.66 23.99
N ASP A 246 6.54 40.06 25.10
CA ASP A 246 6.75 38.61 25.17
C ASP A 246 5.44 37.82 25.02
N LEU A 247 4.35 38.30 25.63
CA LEU A 247 3.01 37.75 25.39
C LEU A 247 2.63 37.82 23.90
N SER A 248 2.88 38.94 23.24
CA SER A 248 2.53 39.12 21.82
C SER A 248 3.36 38.21 20.91
N LYS A 249 4.66 38.02 21.19
CA LYS A 249 5.52 37.07 20.47
C LYS A 249 5.06 35.62 20.69
N ALA A 250 4.69 35.26 21.92
CA ALA A 250 4.18 33.92 22.23
C ALA A 250 2.88 33.63 21.45
N ILE A 251 1.95 34.58 21.39
CA ILE A 251 0.72 34.46 20.58
C ILE A 251 1.05 34.33 19.08
N ASN A 252 2.01 35.10 18.57
CA ASN A 252 2.45 35.01 17.17
C ASN A 252 3.05 33.65 16.82
N ASN A 253 3.89 33.12 17.70
CA ASN A 253 4.46 31.79 17.52
C ASN A 253 3.36 30.71 17.58
N LEU A 254 2.43 30.82 18.53
CA LEU A 254 1.28 29.91 18.61
C LEU A 254 0.44 29.94 17.32
N GLN A 255 0.10 31.12 16.82
CA GLN A 255 -0.62 31.29 15.56
C GLN A 255 0.14 30.68 14.38
N SER A 256 1.45 30.94 14.27
CA SER A 256 2.28 30.41 13.19
C SER A 256 2.40 28.89 13.22
N GLU A 257 2.52 28.28 14.40
CA GLU A 257 2.59 26.83 14.53
C GLU A 257 1.23 26.19 14.25
N LEU A 258 0.12 26.80 14.69
CA LEU A 258 -1.23 26.35 14.32
C LEU A 258 -1.47 26.43 12.81
N LEU A 259 -1.06 27.52 12.14
CA LEU A 259 -1.14 27.64 10.68
C LEU A 259 -0.39 26.50 9.96
N LYS A 260 0.82 26.15 10.43
CA LYS A 260 1.59 25.03 9.87
C LYS A 260 0.90 23.69 10.09
N ILE A 261 0.40 23.43 11.31
CA ILE A 261 -0.29 22.18 11.65
C ILE A 261 -1.55 22.02 10.80
N ILE A 262 -2.42 23.03 10.79
CA ILE A 262 -3.68 22.98 10.02
C ILE A 262 -3.40 22.90 8.51
N GLY A 263 -2.39 23.62 8.01
CA GLY A 263 -1.94 23.52 6.62
C GLY A 263 -1.46 22.11 6.25
N GLY A 264 -0.64 21.49 7.11
CA GLY A 264 -0.17 20.12 6.93
C GLY A 264 -1.28 19.07 7.00
N ILE A 265 -2.28 19.25 7.89
CA ILE A 265 -3.45 18.37 7.93
C ILE A 265 -4.29 18.54 6.66
N LYS A 266 -4.49 19.76 6.15
CA LYS A 266 -5.22 20.02 4.91
C LYS A 266 -4.58 19.32 3.71
N GLU A 267 -3.25 19.44 3.57
CA GLU A 267 -2.50 18.76 2.52
C GLU A 267 -2.57 17.24 2.65
N SER A 268 -2.37 16.71 3.86
CA SER A 268 -2.47 15.26 4.14
C SER A 268 -3.86 14.72 3.86
N THR A 269 -4.91 15.47 4.17
CA THR A 269 -6.30 15.11 3.92
C THR A 269 -6.59 15.07 2.41
N SER A 270 -6.10 16.06 1.66
CA SER A 270 -6.21 16.07 0.19
C SER A 270 -5.50 14.88 -0.44
N LEU A 271 -4.30 14.53 0.05
CA LEU A 271 -3.56 13.35 -0.42
C LEU A 271 -4.30 12.05 -0.07
N LEU A 272 -4.93 11.99 1.11
CA LEU A 272 -5.72 10.84 1.55
C LEU A 272 -6.94 10.60 0.67
N VAL A 273 -7.68 11.66 0.31
CA VAL A 273 -8.81 11.57 -0.65
C VAL A 273 -8.30 11.06 -2.00
N GLN A 274 -7.25 11.68 -2.55
CA GLN A 274 -6.69 11.25 -3.84
C GLN A 274 -6.21 9.80 -3.81
N SER A 275 -5.56 9.37 -2.72
CA SER A 275 -5.08 8.00 -2.56
C SER A 275 -6.25 7.01 -2.44
N SER A 276 -7.34 7.43 -1.79
CA SER A 276 -8.57 6.63 -1.69
C SER A 276 -9.22 6.45 -3.06
N ASP A 277 -9.34 7.51 -3.87
CA ASP A 277 -9.89 7.42 -5.23
C ASP A 277 -9.06 6.46 -6.13
N VAL A 278 -7.73 6.53 -6.04
CA VAL A 278 -6.84 5.61 -6.78
C VAL A 278 -7.01 4.18 -6.29
N LEU A 279 -7.15 3.96 -4.98
CA LEU A 279 -7.35 2.64 -4.39
C LEU A 279 -8.72 2.04 -4.77
N GLU A 280 -9.77 2.86 -4.79
CA GLU A 280 -11.11 2.47 -5.26
C GLU A 280 -11.06 2.03 -6.72
N GLN A 281 -10.48 2.85 -7.60
CA GLN A 281 -10.33 2.52 -9.01
C GLN A 281 -9.52 1.23 -9.22
N THR A 282 -8.39 1.08 -8.52
CA THR A 282 -7.53 -0.11 -8.62
C THR A 282 -8.25 -1.36 -8.11
N SER A 283 -9.04 -1.23 -7.05
CA SER A 283 -9.86 -2.32 -6.50
C SER A 283 -10.94 -2.75 -7.49
N HIS A 284 -11.63 -1.80 -8.13
CA HIS A 284 -12.61 -2.07 -9.18
C HIS A 284 -12.01 -2.78 -10.40
N GLN A 285 -10.84 -2.31 -10.85
CA GLN A 285 -10.10 -2.95 -11.95
C GLN A 285 -9.67 -4.37 -11.59
N THR A 286 -9.17 -4.57 -10.36
CA THR A 286 -8.76 -5.90 -9.92
C THR A 286 -9.96 -6.84 -9.80
N TYR A 287 -11.09 -6.37 -9.26
CA TYR A 287 -12.33 -7.14 -9.19
C TYR A 287 -12.82 -7.57 -10.59
N SER A 288 -12.73 -6.67 -11.58
CA SER A 288 -13.04 -7.00 -12.97
C SER A 288 -12.08 -8.07 -13.53
N GLY A 289 -10.79 -7.96 -13.22
CA GLY A 289 -9.79 -8.96 -13.58
C GLY A 289 -10.05 -10.33 -12.94
N ILE A 290 -10.51 -10.36 -11.68
CA ILE A 290 -10.92 -11.60 -11.00
C ILE A 290 -12.03 -12.31 -11.78
N SER A 291 -13.02 -11.57 -12.30
CA SER A 291 -14.10 -12.16 -13.12
C SER A 291 -13.58 -12.77 -14.44
N GLU A 292 -12.57 -12.15 -15.06
CA GLU A 292 -11.94 -12.67 -16.28
C GLU A 292 -11.13 -13.94 -15.99
N VAL A 293 -10.38 -13.96 -14.88
CA VAL A 293 -9.69 -15.16 -14.41
C VAL A 293 -10.70 -16.27 -14.10
N GLN A 294 -11.83 -15.96 -13.46
CA GLN A 294 -12.89 -16.93 -13.19
C GLN A 294 -13.46 -17.54 -14.47
N SER A 295 -13.71 -16.72 -15.49
CA SER A 295 -14.13 -17.20 -16.82
C SER A 295 -13.08 -18.12 -17.45
N THR A 296 -11.80 -17.77 -17.32
CA THR A 296 -10.70 -18.58 -17.85
C THR A 296 -10.60 -19.94 -17.13
N VAL A 297 -10.74 -19.95 -15.80
CA VAL A 297 -10.77 -21.18 -14.99
C VAL A 297 -11.96 -22.07 -15.37
N SER A 298 -13.13 -21.50 -15.66
CA SER A 298 -14.28 -22.24 -16.18
C SER A 298 -13.94 -22.93 -17.50
N THR A 299 -13.37 -22.19 -18.47
CA THR A 299 -12.95 -22.73 -19.75
C THR A 299 -11.91 -23.86 -19.60
N ILE A 300 -10.95 -23.72 -18.66
CA ILE A 300 -9.98 -24.79 -18.40
C ILE A 300 -10.65 -26.02 -17.78
N THR A 301 -11.64 -25.82 -16.90
CA THR A 301 -12.41 -26.92 -16.28
C THR A 301 -13.20 -27.70 -17.33
N ASP A 302 -13.87 -26.98 -18.23
CA ASP A 302 -14.59 -27.57 -19.37
C ASP A 302 -13.60 -28.31 -20.29
N GLY A 303 -12.45 -27.70 -20.57
CA GLY A 303 -11.38 -28.31 -21.35
C GLY A 303 -10.80 -29.58 -20.72
N ALA A 304 -10.60 -29.60 -19.40
CA ALA A 304 -10.15 -30.78 -18.66
C ALA A 304 -11.19 -31.90 -18.69
N THR A 305 -12.48 -31.55 -18.58
CA THR A 305 -13.59 -32.50 -18.69
C THR A 305 -13.67 -33.10 -20.10
N GLN A 306 -13.54 -32.26 -21.12
CA GLN A 306 -13.50 -32.71 -22.50
C GLN A 306 -12.29 -33.62 -22.75
N GLN A 307 -11.11 -33.23 -22.26
CA GLN A 307 -9.89 -34.03 -22.35
C GLN A 307 -10.06 -35.41 -21.68
N ALA A 308 -10.70 -35.48 -20.51
CA ALA A 308 -10.98 -36.74 -19.83
C ALA A 308 -11.88 -37.66 -20.68
N ASN A 309 -12.93 -37.10 -21.30
CA ASN A 309 -13.81 -37.84 -22.21
C ASN A 309 -13.08 -38.31 -23.47
N ASP A 310 -12.29 -37.44 -24.10
CA ASP A 310 -11.51 -37.78 -25.30
C ASP A 310 -10.46 -38.85 -25.00
N THR A 311 -9.81 -38.77 -23.84
CA THR A 311 -8.85 -39.78 -23.36
C THR A 311 -9.54 -41.13 -23.12
N LYS A 312 -10.74 -41.13 -22.55
CA LYS A 312 -11.55 -42.35 -22.38
C LYS A 312 -11.90 -42.97 -23.73
N ASN A 313 -12.39 -42.17 -24.68
CA ASN A 313 -12.71 -42.65 -26.03
C ASN A 313 -11.47 -43.20 -26.74
N ALA A 314 -10.33 -42.53 -26.61
CA ALA A 314 -9.05 -43.01 -27.14
C ALA A 314 -8.66 -44.36 -26.52
N SER A 315 -8.83 -44.52 -25.20
CA SER A 315 -8.57 -45.78 -24.51
C SER A 315 -9.42 -46.92 -25.06
N ASP A 316 -10.72 -46.68 -25.24
CA ASP A 316 -11.65 -47.68 -25.78
C ASP A 316 -11.27 -48.07 -27.22
N ASN A 317 -10.88 -47.09 -28.06
CA ASN A 317 -10.41 -47.34 -29.42
C ASN A 317 -9.09 -48.14 -29.47
N ILE A 318 -8.16 -47.86 -28.56
CA ILE A 318 -6.89 -48.59 -28.46
C ILE A 318 -7.08 -50.02 -27.95
N GLN A 319 -8.06 -50.25 -27.08
CA GLN A 319 -8.47 -51.59 -26.69
C GLN A 319 -9.06 -52.34 -27.89
N TYR A 320 -9.95 -51.70 -28.65
CA TYR A 320 -10.50 -52.29 -29.88
C TYR A 320 -9.40 -52.60 -30.90
N MET A 321 -8.44 -51.70 -31.08
CA MET A 321 -7.28 -51.91 -31.96
C MET A 321 -6.44 -53.12 -31.53
N GLY A 322 -6.27 -53.36 -30.22
CA GLY A 322 -5.58 -54.56 -29.72
C GLY A 322 -6.27 -55.86 -30.09
N ASN A 323 -7.62 -55.87 -30.07
CA ASN A 323 -8.38 -57.03 -30.52
C ASN A 323 -8.15 -57.30 -32.01
N LEU A 324 -8.18 -56.25 -32.85
CA LEU A 324 -7.94 -56.37 -34.29
C LEU A 324 -6.51 -56.84 -34.61
N ILE A 325 -5.50 -56.36 -33.87
CA ILE A 325 -4.11 -56.80 -34.04
C ILE A 325 -3.98 -58.29 -33.67
N THR A 326 -4.60 -58.72 -32.57
CA THR A 326 -4.63 -60.13 -32.15
C THR A 326 -5.31 -61.01 -33.20
N GLU A 327 -6.46 -60.57 -33.73
CA GLU A 327 -7.19 -61.27 -34.80
C GLU A 327 -6.36 -61.39 -36.08
N THR A 328 -5.73 -60.29 -36.51
CA THR A 328 -4.85 -60.27 -37.69
C THR A 328 -3.64 -61.21 -37.52
N GLY A 329 -3.06 -61.25 -36.31
CA GLY A 329 -1.97 -62.19 -36.00
C GLY A 329 -2.42 -63.64 -36.15
N LYS A 330 -3.62 -63.97 -35.63
CA LYS A 330 -4.19 -65.31 -35.77
C LYS A 330 -4.49 -65.67 -37.23
N GLU A 331 -5.04 -64.75 -38.01
CA GLU A 331 -5.28 -64.97 -39.44
C GLU A 331 -3.97 -65.20 -40.22
N ALA A 332 -2.90 -64.51 -39.85
CA ALA A 332 -1.58 -64.73 -40.43
C ALA A 332 -1.04 -66.14 -40.11
N ASP A 333 -1.19 -66.62 -38.87
CA ASP A 333 -0.82 -67.99 -38.48
C ASP A 333 -1.62 -69.03 -39.29
N GLU A 334 -2.94 -68.85 -39.42
CA GLU A 334 -3.81 -69.75 -40.21
C GLU A 334 -3.46 -69.76 -41.71
N LEU A 335 -3.07 -68.61 -42.27
CA LEU A 335 -2.57 -68.51 -43.64
C LEU A 335 -1.23 -69.23 -43.82
N ASN A 336 -0.35 -69.16 -42.82
CA ASN A 336 0.94 -69.84 -42.83
C ASN A 336 0.76 -71.36 -42.88
N GLU A 337 -0.11 -71.91 -42.03
CA GLU A 337 -0.47 -73.35 -42.02
C GLU A 337 -1.10 -73.79 -43.35
N SER A 338 -1.96 -72.95 -43.93
CA SER A 338 -2.58 -73.21 -45.24
C SER A 338 -1.54 -73.23 -46.36
N ALA A 339 -0.58 -72.30 -46.34
CA ALA A 339 0.50 -72.22 -47.33
C ALA A 339 1.43 -73.45 -47.23
N ASP A 340 1.78 -73.90 -46.03
CA ASP A 340 2.55 -75.12 -45.81
C ASP A 340 1.84 -76.36 -46.36
N THR A 341 0.53 -76.47 -46.13
CA THR A 341 -0.29 -77.57 -46.66
C THR A 341 -0.34 -77.54 -48.20
N MET A 342 -0.50 -76.36 -48.80
CA MET A 342 -0.46 -76.20 -50.26
C MET A 342 0.91 -76.52 -50.85
N LYS A 343 1.99 -76.15 -50.16
CA LYS A 343 3.36 -76.47 -50.59
C LYS A 343 3.58 -77.98 -50.61
N ALA A 344 3.20 -78.68 -49.54
CA ALA A 344 3.30 -80.14 -49.48
C ALA A 344 2.48 -80.83 -50.59
N ALA A 345 1.26 -80.34 -50.87
CA ALA A 345 0.44 -80.85 -51.97
C ALA A 345 1.07 -80.60 -53.35
N SER A 346 1.68 -79.43 -53.55
CA SER A 346 2.35 -79.07 -54.80
C SER A 346 3.62 -79.90 -55.03
N ASP A 347 4.40 -80.15 -53.97
CA ASP A 347 5.58 -81.03 -54.04
C ASP A 347 5.18 -82.48 -54.39
N ALA A 348 4.08 -82.98 -53.81
CA ALA A 348 3.53 -84.29 -54.15
C ALA A 348 3.02 -84.38 -55.60
N ALA A 349 2.39 -83.30 -56.10
CA ALA A 349 1.97 -83.20 -57.49
C ALA A 349 3.17 -83.19 -58.44
N SER A 350 4.23 -82.45 -58.11
CA SER A 350 5.48 -82.43 -58.88
C SER A 350 6.10 -83.83 -58.99
N ALA A 351 6.19 -84.57 -57.87
CA ALA A 351 6.70 -85.94 -57.86
C ALA A 351 5.85 -86.88 -58.74
N THR A 352 4.53 -86.71 -58.73
CA THR A 352 3.61 -87.51 -59.56
C THR A 352 3.80 -87.22 -61.05
N ILE A 353 4.02 -85.95 -61.41
CA ILE A 353 4.28 -85.53 -62.79
C ILE A 353 5.59 -86.12 -63.30
N ASP A 354 6.63 -86.14 -62.48
CA ASP A 354 7.93 -86.74 -62.86
C ASP A 354 7.80 -88.26 -63.09
N GLU A 355 7.01 -88.96 -62.27
CA GLU A 355 6.71 -90.38 -62.50
C GLU A 355 5.90 -90.59 -63.80
N LEU A 356 4.92 -89.72 -64.09
CA LEU A 356 4.17 -89.78 -65.35
C LEU A 356 5.06 -89.56 -66.58
N LYS A 357 6.02 -88.63 -66.52
CA LYS A 357 7.01 -88.45 -67.61
C LYS A 357 7.79 -89.73 -67.88
N LYS A 358 8.22 -90.42 -66.82
CA LYS A 358 8.94 -91.68 -66.92
C LYS A 358 8.06 -92.77 -67.54
N ILE A 359 6.83 -92.94 -67.06
CA ILE A 359 5.86 -93.90 -67.60
C ILE A 359 5.58 -93.62 -69.09
N SER A 360 5.37 -92.36 -69.48
CA SER A 360 5.15 -92.02 -70.89
C SER A 360 6.35 -92.36 -71.78
N SER A 361 7.57 -92.21 -71.27
CA SER A 361 8.78 -92.64 -71.98
C SER A 361 8.80 -94.16 -72.17
N GLU A 362 8.51 -94.92 -71.12
CA GLU A 362 8.45 -96.39 -71.18
C GLU A 362 7.37 -96.88 -72.18
N VAL A 363 6.20 -96.20 -72.22
CA VAL A 363 5.13 -96.50 -73.19
C VAL A 363 5.58 -96.19 -74.62
N LYS A 364 6.28 -95.07 -74.85
CA LYS A 364 6.83 -94.70 -76.17
C LYS A 364 7.82 -95.76 -76.68
N ASP A 365 8.71 -96.23 -75.80
CA ASP A 365 9.67 -97.29 -76.12
C ASP A 365 8.95 -98.61 -76.45
N ALA A 366 7.93 -98.99 -75.66
CA ALA A 366 7.13 -100.17 -75.90
C ALA A 366 6.40 -100.13 -77.26
N ILE A 367 5.80 -98.99 -77.63
CA ILE A 367 5.17 -98.81 -78.96
C ILE A 367 6.19 -98.99 -80.09
N SER A 368 7.39 -98.42 -79.93
CA SER A 368 8.47 -98.57 -80.92
C SER A 368 8.85 -100.05 -81.13
N ILE A 369 9.01 -100.80 -80.04
CA ILE A 369 9.33 -102.23 -80.08
C ILE A 369 8.22 -103.03 -80.80
N ILE A 370 6.95 -102.77 -80.47
CA ILE A 370 5.85 -103.51 -81.10
C ILE A 370 5.72 -103.14 -82.59
N SER A 371 5.99 -101.89 -82.96
CA SER A 371 5.99 -101.45 -84.36
C SER A 371 7.06 -102.19 -85.18
N GLU A 372 8.26 -102.34 -84.62
CA GLU A 372 9.35 -103.11 -85.24
C GLU A 372 8.98 -104.59 -85.39
N GLN A 373 8.45 -105.22 -84.33
CA GLN A 373 8.02 -106.63 -84.36
C GLN A 373 6.87 -106.86 -85.36
N THR A 374 5.93 -105.92 -85.46
CA THR A 374 4.81 -106.00 -86.42
C THR A 374 5.33 -105.87 -87.86
N THR A 375 6.30 -105.00 -88.10
CA THR A 375 6.97 -104.85 -89.39
C THR A 375 7.69 -106.15 -89.78
N GLN A 376 8.43 -106.76 -88.86
CA GLN A 376 9.09 -108.04 -89.07
C GLN A 376 8.09 -109.17 -89.37
N THR A 377 6.94 -109.17 -88.68
CA THR A 377 5.84 -110.11 -88.92
C THR A 377 5.27 -109.94 -90.33
N ASN A 378 5.08 -108.69 -90.78
CA ASN A 378 4.59 -108.39 -92.12
C ASN A 378 5.59 -108.86 -93.21
N THR A 379 6.88 -108.61 -93.01
CA THR A 379 7.93 -109.14 -93.90
C THR A 379 7.91 -110.67 -93.96
N SER A 380 7.74 -111.34 -92.82
CA SER A 380 7.64 -112.79 -92.75
C SER A 380 6.40 -113.32 -93.47
N ALA A 381 5.25 -112.65 -93.30
CA ALA A 381 4.01 -112.96 -94.01
C ALA A 381 4.17 -112.82 -95.53
N GLN A 382 4.84 -111.77 -96.00
CA GLN A 382 5.14 -111.58 -97.42
C GLN A 382 6.03 -112.69 -97.98
N SER A 383 7.06 -113.13 -97.25
CA SER A 383 7.88 -114.27 -97.67
C SER A 383 7.07 -115.58 -97.72
N ILE A 384 6.12 -115.78 -96.81
CA ILE A 384 5.20 -116.94 -96.86
C ILE A 384 4.27 -116.83 -98.09
N HIS A 385 3.78 -115.63 -98.42
CA HIS A 385 2.97 -115.40 -99.62
C HIS A 385 3.73 -115.81 -100.89
N GLU A 386 4.97 -115.33 -101.05
CA GLU A 386 5.84 -115.68 -102.19
C GLU A 386 6.10 -117.19 -102.28
N ALA A 387 6.41 -117.83 -101.16
CA ALA A 387 6.60 -119.28 -101.10
C ALA A 387 5.32 -120.05 -101.46
N THR A 388 4.16 -119.57 -101.00
CA THR A 388 2.85 -120.20 -101.27
C THR A 388 2.46 -120.06 -102.74
N GLN A 389 2.72 -118.90 -103.34
CA GLN A 389 2.54 -118.68 -104.78
C GLN A 389 3.42 -119.62 -105.59
N PHE A 390 4.70 -119.75 -105.22
CA PHE A 390 5.61 -120.70 -105.87
C PHE A 390 5.12 -122.15 -105.75
N ILE A 391 4.60 -122.57 -104.58
CA ILE A 391 3.99 -123.89 -104.41
C ILE A 391 2.75 -124.06 -105.29
N SER A 392 1.90 -123.03 -105.40
CA SER A 392 0.72 -123.05 -106.30
C SER A 392 1.12 -123.17 -107.77
N GLU A 393 2.19 -122.49 -108.20
CA GLU A 393 2.76 -122.61 -109.54
C GLU A 393 3.29 -124.03 -109.81
N ILE A 394 4.04 -124.61 -108.86
CA ILE A 394 4.50 -126.02 -108.94
C ILE A 394 3.31 -126.98 -109.00
N ALA A 395 2.29 -126.78 -108.16
CA ALA A 395 1.10 -127.61 -108.13
C ALA A 395 0.34 -127.53 -109.46
N SER A 396 0.17 -126.34 -110.04
CA SER A 396 -0.46 -126.13 -111.34
C SER A 396 0.34 -126.80 -112.48
N GLN A 397 1.67 -126.67 -112.48
CA GLN A 397 2.54 -127.38 -113.43
C GLN A 397 2.45 -128.90 -113.25
N THR A 398 2.46 -129.39 -112.02
CA THR A 398 2.35 -130.82 -111.70
C THR A 398 0.99 -131.37 -112.15
N ASN A 399 -0.08 -130.59 -111.96
CA ASN A 399 -1.43 -130.90 -112.42
C ASN A 399 -1.43 -131.06 -113.96
N LEU A 400 -0.86 -130.09 -114.69
CA LEU A 400 -0.71 -130.16 -116.15
C LEU A 400 0.15 -131.34 -116.64
N LEU A 401 1.28 -131.59 -115.98
CA LEU A 401 2.15 -132.75 -116.28
C LEU A 401 1.42 -134.07 -116.04
N SER A 402 0.70 -134.18 -114.93
CA SER A 402 -0.06 -135.38 -114.56
C SER A 402 -1.28 -135.61 -115.46
N LEU A 403 -1.91 -134.53 -115.95
CA LEU A 403 -2.99 -134.58 -116.93
C LEU A 403 -2.46 -135.09 -118.28
N ASN A 404 -1.33 -134.54 -118.76
CA ASN A 404 -0.67 -135.02 -119.98
C ASN A 404 -0.25 -136.49 -119.86
N ALA A 405 0.29 -136.89 -118.70
CA ALA A 405 0.65 -138.28 -118.43
C ALA A 405 -0.58 -139.20 -118.36
N SER A 406 -1.71 -138.75 -117.77
CA SER A 406 -2.97 -139.49 -117.73
C SER A 406 -3.57 -139.68 -119.13
N ILE A 407 -3.51 -138.65 -119.99
CA ILE A 407 -3.96 -138.72 -121.39
C ILE A 407 -3.12 -139.74 -122.17
N GLU A 408 -1.80 -139.69 -122.05
CA GLU A 408 -0.92 -140.61 -122.79
C GLU A 408 -1.00 -142.05 -122.26
N ALA A 409 -1.22 -142.23 -120.94
CA ALA A 409 -1.51 -143.53 -120.34
C ALA A 409 -2.85 -144.12 -120.81
N ALA A 410 -3.89 -143.29 -120.98
CA ALA A 410 -5.16 -143.71 -121.58
C ALA A 410 -5.00 -144.12 -123.06
N ARG A 411 -4.07 -143.47 -123.77
CA ARG A 411 -3.75 -143.74 -125.18
C ARG A 411 -3.03 -145.08 -125.40
N ALA A 412 -2.28 -145.55 -124.41
CA ALA A 412 -1.57 -146.83 -124.43
C ALA A 412 -2.45 -148.08 -124.14
N GLY A 413 -3.76 -147.89 -123.89
CA GLY A 413 -4.72 -149.00 -123.68
C GLY A 413 -4.45 -149.84 -122.42
N GLU A 414 -4.69 -151.17 -122.49
CA GLU A 414 -4.52 -152.10 -121.35
C GLU A 414 -3.13 -152.02 -120.68
N SER A 415 -2.06 -151.78 -121.45
CA SER A 415 -0.69 -151.66 -120.93
C SER A 415 -0.44 -150.39 -120.11
N GLY A 416 -1.27 -149.36 -120.25
CA GLY A 416 -1.13 -148.06 -119.58
C GLY A 416 -1.93 -147.88 -118.29
N LYS A 417 -2.81 -148.85 -117.94
CA LYS A 417 -3.74 -148.73 -116.79
C LYS A 417 -3.06 -148.39 -115.46
N GLY A 418 -1.93 -149.05 -115.13
CA GLY A 418 -1.19 -148.77 -113.89
C GLY A 418 -0.61 -147.35 -113.84
N PHE A 419 -0.12 -146.85 -114.98
CA PHE A 419 0.39 -145.48 -115.11
C PHE A 419 -0.73 -144.44 -115.04
N ALA A 420 -1.91 -144.73 -115.61
CA ALA A 420 -3.06 -143.83 -115.56
C ALA A 420 -3.56 -143.63 -114.12
N VAL A 421 -3.55 -144.67 -113.28
CA VAL A 421 -3.93 -144.57 -111.86
C VAL A 421 -2.94 -143.67 -111.11
N VAL A 422 -1.63 -143.87 -111.30
CA VAL A 422 -0.61 -143.03 -110.65
C VAL A 422 -0.70 -141.58 -111.12
N ALA A 423 -0.90 -141.34 -112.42
CA ALA A 423 -1.02 -139.99 -112.96
C ALA A 423 -2.28 -139.26 -112.45
N SER A 424 -3.43 -139.94 -112.35
CA SER A 424 -4.65 -139.39 -111.74
C SER A 424 -4.48 -139.10 -110.23
N GLN A 425 -3.70 -139.92 -109.53
CA GLN A 425 -3.41 -139.71 -108.11
C GLN A 425 -2.46 -138.52 -107.90
N ILE A 426 -1.46 -138.33 -108.78
CA ILE A 426 -0.62 -137.13 -108.82
C ILE A 426 -1.45 -135.88 -109.15
N GLN A 427 -2.40 -135.99 -110.08
CA GLN A 427 -3.33 -134.90 -110.43
C GLN A 427 -4.14 -134.47 -109.21
N THR A 428 -4.71 -135.43 -108.49
CA THR A 428 -5.48 -135.18 -107.26
C THR A 428 -4.61 -134.54 -106.17
N LEU A 429 -3.37 -135.01 -105.98
CA LEU A 429 -2.40 -134.41 -105.04
C LEU A 429 -2.02 -132.98 -105.44
N ALA A 430 -1.89 -132.71 -106.73
CA ALA A 430 -1.60 -131.38 -107.25
C ALA A 430 -2.79 -130.43 -107.06
N GLU A 431 -4.02 -130.87 -107.31
CA GLU A 431 -5.24 -130.10 -107.02
C GLU A 431 -5.38 -129.81 -105.51
N GLN A 432 -5.15 -130.80 -104.65
CA GLN A 432 -5.15 -130.62 -103.19
C GLN A 432 -4.05 -129.65 -102.72
N SER A 433 -2.85 -129.72 -103.32
CA SER A 433 -1.76 -128.78 -103.01
C SER A 433 -2.11 -127.36 -103.43
N ASN A 434 -2.81 -127.19 -104.56
CA ASN A 434 -3.24 -125.89 -105.03
C ASN A 434 -4.36 -125.30 -104.15
N GLU A 435 -5.30 -126.14 -103.71
CA GLU A 435 -6.34 -125.76 -102.75
C GLU A 435 -5.74 -125.37 -101.39
N ALA A 436 -4.78 -126.15 -100.89
CA ALA A 436 -4.06 -125.85 -99.65
C ALA A 436 -3.27 -124.53 -99.75
N SER A 437 -2.56 -124.29 -100.87
CA SER A 437 -1.89 -123.02 -101.14
C SER A 437 -2.88 -121.85 -101.18
N GLY A 438 -4.04 -121.99 -101.83
CA GLY A 438 -5.07 -120.95 -101.84
C GLY A 438 -5.65 -120.64 -100.45
N ASN A 439 -5.71 -121.64 -99.56
CA ASN A 439 -6.10 -121.42 -98.16
C ASN A 439 -5.00 -120.71 -97.35
N ILE A 440 -3.72 -121.05 -97.56
CA ILE A 440 -2.59 -120.34 -96.94
C ILE A 440 -2.55 -118.90 -97.42
N GLU A 441 -2.76 -118.65 -98.72
CA GLU A 441 -2.81 -117.31 -99.29
C GLU A 441 -3.87 -116.43 -98.62
N LYS A 442 -5.08 -116.97 -98.41
CA LYS A 442 -6.14 -116.26 -97.65
C LYS A 442 -5.73 -115.97 -96.21
N ILE A 443 -5.07 -116.89 -95.51
CA ILE A 443 -4.60 -116.69 -94.13
C ILE A 443 -3.53 -115.60 -94.09
N VAL A 444 -2.55 -115.65 -95.00
CA VAL A 444 -1.46 -114.67 -95.10
C VAL A 444 -1.99 -113.29 -95.46
N SER A 445 -2.91 -113.18 -96.42
CA SER A 445 -3.55 -111.91 -96.77
C SER A 445 -4.27 -111.29 -95.57
N ASN A 446 -5.03 -112.09 -94.80
CA ASN A 446 -5.64 -111.62 -93.56
C ASN A 446 -4.60 -111.22 -92.49
N LEU A 447 -3.49 -111.93 -92.38
CA LEU A 447 -2.41 -111.62 -91.45
C LEU A 447 -1.75 -110.28 -91.80
N THR A 448 -1.47 -110.03 -93.08
CA THR A 448 -0.91 -108.76 -93.59
C THR A 448 -1.87 -107.61 -93.34
N LEU A 449 -3.16 -107.75 -93.69
CA LEU A 449 -4.18 -106.73 -93.42
C LEU A 449 -4.30 -106.40 -91.92
N ASN A 450 -4.27 -107.41 -91.05
CA ASN A 450 -4.27 -107.19 -89.61
C ASN A 450 -3.00 -106.49 -89.12
N SER A 451 -1.84 -106.83 -89.70
CA SER A 451 -0.55 -106.21 -89.35
C SER A 451 -0.51 -104.73 -89.76
N GLU A 452 -0.99 -104.39 -90.95
CA GLU A 452 -1.15 -103.00 -91.40
C GLU A 452 -2.07 -102.20 -90.46
N LYS A 453 -3.18 -102.80 -90.04
CA LYS A 453 -4.10 -102.18 -89.07
C LYS A 453 -3.45 -101.95 -87.71
N VAL A 454 -2.61 -102.89 -87.25
CA VAL A 454 -1.82 -102.72 -86.01
C VAL A 454 -0.84 -101.56 -86.16
N VAL A 455 -0.06 -101.50 -87.24
CA VAL A 455 0.87 -100.39 -87.52
C VAL A 455 0.15 -99.04 -87.54
N HIS A 456 -0.99 -98.93 -88.23
CA HIS A 456 -1.79 -97.71 -88.23
C HIS A 456 -2.23 -97.31 -86.82
N THR A 457 -2.68 -98.28 -86.02
CA THR A 457 -3.07 -98.05 -84.62
C THR A 457 -1.86 -97.59 -83.78
N MET A 458 -0.65 -98.10 -84.06
CA MET A 458 0.58 -97.67 -83.37
C MET A 458 0.91 -96.21 -83.65
N ILE A 459 0.81 -95.79 -84.91
CA ILE A 459 1.05 -94.39 -85.32
C ILE A 459 0.07 -93.45 -84.60
N GLN A 460 -1.22 -93.80 -84.59
CA GLN A 460 -2.23 -93.04 -83.85
C GLN A 460 -1.95 -92.99 -82.34
N THR A 461 -1.51 -94.11 -81.77
CA THR A 461 -1.16 -94.17 -80.33
C THR A 461 0.05 -93.30 -80.04
N GLN A 462 1.05 -93.28 -80.92
CA GLN A 462 2.24 -92.44 -80.79
C GLN A 462 1.88 -90.95 -80.83
N GLU A 463 0.98 -90.52 -81.72
CA GLU A 463 0.46 -89.15 -81.74
C GLU A 463 -0.27 -88.78 -80.43
N ILE A 464 -1.03 -89.72 -79.85
CA ILE A 464 -1.73 -89.51 -78.57
C ILE A 464 -0.71 -89.36 -77.43
N ILE A 465 0.33 -90.20 -77.38
CA ILE A 465 1.39 -90.12 -76.36
C ILE A 465 2.17 -88.80 -76.47
N GLU A 466 2.46 -88.33 -77.68
CA GLU A 466 3.14 -87.04 -77.86
C GLU A 466 2.29 -85.88 -77.34
N LYS A 467 0.97 -85.87 -77.61
CA LYS A 467 0.04 -84.89 -77.03
C LYS A 467 -0.06 -85.01 -75.51
N GLN A 468 -0.08 -86.23 -74.98
CA GLN A 468 -0.08 -86.47 -73.53
C GLN A 468 1.19 -85.90 -72.88
N ASN A 469 2.36 -86.08 -73.48
CA ASN A 469 3.62 -85.53 -72.98
C ASN A 469 3.60 -84.01 -72.96
N GLN A 470 3.07 -83.37 -74.00
CA GLN A 470 2.89 -81.91 -73.99
C GLN A 470 2.02 -81.46 -72.81
N HIS A 471 0.90 -82.13 -72.56
CA HIS A 471 0.04 -81.80 -71.42
C HIS A 471 0.69 -82.06 -70.06
N ILE A 472 1.52 -83.10 -69.94
CA ILE A 472 2.31 -83.35 -68.72
C ILE A 472 3.31 -82.21 -68.50
N GLU A 473 3.97 -81.72 -69.55
CA GLU A 473 4.91 -80.61 -69.47
C GLU A 473 4.22 -79.29 -69.12
N ASP A 474 3.07 -78.99 -69.74
CA ASP A 474 2.25 -77.83 -69.41
C ASP A 474 1.81 -77.86 -67.94
N THR A 475 1.40 -79.03 -67.44
CA THR A 475 1.01 -79.23 -66.04
C THR A 475 2.21 -79.07 -65.10
N ALA A 476 3.39 -79.58 -65.47
CA ALA A 476 4.62 -79.40 -64.71
C ALA A 476 4.96 -77.92 -64.52
N ASN A 477 4.87 -77.15 -65.61
CA ASN A 477 5.12 -75.71 -65.59
C ASN A 477 4.10 -74.97 -64.71
N ALA A 478 2.82 -75.34 -64.78
CA ALA A 478 1.78 -74.77 -63.93
C ALA A 478 2.03 -75.06 -62.44
N VAL A 479 2.37 -76.30 -62.07
CA VAL A 479 2.69 -76.66 -60.67
C VAL A 479 3.93 -75.91 -60.17
N ASN A 480 4.97 -75.77 -60.98
CA ASN A 480 6.15 -75.00 -60.60
C ASN A 480 5.83 -73.50 -60.40
N GLY A 481 4.95 -72.94 -61.22
CA GLY A 481 4.43 -71.58 -61.03
C GLY A 481 3.68 -71.42 -59.70
N VAL A 482 2.83 -72.39 -59.34
CA VAL A 482 2.13 -72.41 -58.04
C VAL A 482 3.13 -72.46 -56.87
N ILE A 483 4.18 -73.28 -56.98
CA ILE A 483 5.24 -73.38 -55.96
C ILE A 483 5.93 -72.03 -55.74
N GLN A 484 6.29 -71.31 -56.80
CA GLN A 484 6.94 -70.00 -56.69
C GLN A 484 6.02 -68.94 -56.04
N GLU A 485 4.74 -68.92 -56.41
CA GLU A 485 3.76 -68.01 -55.80
C GLU A 485 3.49 -68.34 -54.32
N LEU A 486 3.57 -69.62 -53.94
CA LEU A 486 3.47 -70.04 -52.53
C LEU A 486 4.65 -69.53 -51.70
N GLU A 487 5.87 -69.65 -52.20
CA GLU A 487 7.06 -69.12 -51.51
C GLU A 487 6.97 -67.60 -51.33
N ALA A 488 6.54 -66.88 -52.37
CA ALA A 488 6.28 -65.45 -52.27
C ALA A 488 5.15 -65.11 -51.27
N SER A 489 4.14 -65.96 -51.16
CA SER A 489 3.04 -65.78 -50.20
C SER A 489 3.50 -65.97 -48.75
N ILE A 490 4.34 -66.98 -48.48
CA ILE A 490 4.94 -67.23 -47.16
C ILE A 490 5.76 -66.02 -46.70
N ASP A 491 6.59 -65.44 -47.59
CA ASP A 491 7.38 -64.26 -47.24
C ASP A 491 6.50 -63.03 -46.95
N ARG A 492 5.38 -62.87 -47.66
CA ARG A 492 4.40 -61.81 -47.36
C ARG A 492 3.70 -62.03 -46.02
N ILE A 493 3.34 -63.27 -45.69
CA ILE A 493 2.74 -63.63 -44.40
C ILE A 493 3.68 -63.30 -43.24
N ARG A 494 4.97 -63.67 -43.34
CA ARG A 494 6.00 -63.28 -42.35
C ARG A 494 6.12 -61.77 -42.17
N SER A 495 5.97 -61.01 -43.26
CA SER A 495 5.96 -59.55 -43.19
C SER A 495 4.75 -59.02 -42.42
N ILE A 496 3.58 -59.66 -42.56
CA ILE A 496 2.36 -59.34 -41.80
C ILE A 496 2.58 -59.64 -40.32
N GLU A 497 3.10 -60.81 -39.96
CA GLU A 497 3.44 -61.18 -38.57
C GLU A 497 4.37 -60.15 -37.93
N HIS A 498 5.45 -59.76 -38.63
CA HIS A 498 6.39 -58.76 -38.13
C HIS A 498 5.72 -57.39 -37.90
N LYS A 499 4.93 -56.90 -38.86
CA LYS A 499 4.20 -55.63 -38.72
C LYS A 499 3.17 -55.68 -37.60
N THR A 500 2.50 -56.82 -37.41
CA THR A 500 1.54 -57.04 -36.33
C THR A 500 2.23 -56.94 -34.96
N SER A 501 3.44 -57.49 -34.83
CA SER A 501 4.26 -57.34 -33.62
C SER A 501 4.68 -55.89 -33.34
N GLU A 502 5.08 -55.14 -34.38
CA GLU A 502 5.40 -53.71 -34.23
C GLU A 502 4.17 -52.88 -33.87
N LEU A 503 2.99 -53.20 -34.43
CA LEU A 503 1.72 -52.58 -34.06
C LEU A 503 1.37 -52.82 -32.58
N GLU A 504 1.59 -54.02 -32.04
CA GLU A 504 1.40 -54.29 -30.61
C GLU A 504 2.33 -53.43 -29.73
N LYS A 505 3.60 -53.25 -30.12
CA LYS A 505 4.51 -52.38 -29.36
C LYS A 505 4.04 -50.92 -29.38
N ALA A 506 3.72 -50.40 -30.56
CA ALA A 506 3.21 -49.03 -30.71
C ALA A 506 1.89 -48.83 -29.94
N ARG A 507 1.01 -49.85 -29.94
CA ARG A 507 -0.21 -49.85 -29.15
C ARG A 507 0.07 -49.70 -27.65
N ASN A 508 1.01 -50.47 -27.10
CA ASN A 508 1.35 -50.40 -25.68
C ASN A 508 1.94 -49.04 -25.29
N GLU A 509 2.77 -48.43 -26.15
CA GLU A 509 3.27 -47.06 -25.92
C GLU A 509 2.12 -46.04 -25.88
N ILE A 510 1.11 -46.18 -26.74
CA ILE A 510 -0.07 -45.31 -26.73
C ILE A 510 -0.88 -45.49 -25.44
N ILE A 511 -0.99 -46.70 -24.90
CA ILE A 511 -1.69 -46.96 -23.62
C ILE A 511 -1.05 -46.14 -22.49
N ASP A 512 0.29 -46.11 -22.42
CA ASP A 512 1.01 -45.33 -21.41
C ASP A 512 0.77 -43.82 -21.57
N ILE A 513 0.75 -43.32 -22.81
CA ILE A 513 0.44 -41.91 -23.11
C ILE A 513 -0.99 -41.57 -22.68
N ILE A 514 -1.97 -42.44 -22.96
CA ILE A 514 -3.38 -42.25 -22.55
C ILE A 514 -3.51 -42.22 -21.03
N ALA A 515 -2.81 -43.11 -20.31
CA ALA A 515 -2.78 -43.09 -18.85
C ALA A 515 -2.24 -41.76 -18.30
N SER A 516 -1.15 -41.26 -18.90
CA SER A 516 -0.58 -39.94 -18.57
C SER A 516 -1.55 -38.79 -18.85
N LEU A 517 -2.25 -38.80 -19.99
CA LEU A 517 -3.26 -37.79 -20.33
C LEU A 517 -4.43 -37.79 -19.33
N SER A 518 -4.83 -38.97 -18.84
CA SER A 518 -5.87 -39.07 -17.81
C SER A 518 -5.43 -38.44 -16.49
N ILE A 519 -4.17 -38.64 -16.09
CA ILE A 519 -3.59 -38.00 -14.89
C ILE A 519 -3.56 -36.47 -15.06
N ILE A 520 -3.15 -35.97 -16.24
CA ILE A 520 -3.10 -34.53 -16.53
C ILE A 520 -4.50 -33.92 -16.48
N ALA A 521 -5.51 -34.58 -17.06
CA ALA A 521 -6.90 -34.10 -17.00
C ALA A 521 -7.40 -33.98 -15.56
N GLN A 522 -7.09 -34.97 -14.70
CA GLN A 522 -7.43 -34.91 -13.27
C GLN A 522 -6.69 -33.79 -12.55
N GLN A 523 -5.38 -33.63 -12.79
CA GLN A 523 -4.58 -32.55 -12.20
C GLN A 523 -5.08 -31.16 -12.61
N ASN A 524 -5.53 -31.00 -13.86
CA ASN A 524 -6.14 -29.76 -14.32
C ASN A 524 -7.46 -29.48 -13.60
N ALA A 525 -8.31 -30.50 -13.41
CA ALA A 525 -9.56 -30.37 -12.65
C ALA A 525 -9.30 -29.98 -11.18
N ASP A 526 -8.32 -30.62 -10.53
CA ASP A 526 -7.96 -30.31 -9.14
C ASP A 526 -7.34 -28.91 -9.02
N GLY A 527 -6.43 -28.55 -9.93
CA GLY A 527 -5.76 -27.25 -9.98
C GLY A 527 -6.72 -26.09 -10.26
N THR A 528 -7.69 -26.28 -11.16
CA THR A 528 -8.76 -25.30 -11.41
C THR A 528 -9.68 -25.16 -10.21
N SER A 529 -10.03 -26.25 -9.52
CA SER A 529 -10.81 -26.19 -8.29
C SER A 529 -10.10 -25.36 -7.20
N GLN A 530 -8.79 -25.58 -6.98
CA GLN A 530 -8.00 -24.81 -6.03
C GLN A 530 -7.90 -23.33 -6.42
N THR A 531 -7.70 -23.07 -7.72
CA THR A 531 -7.67 -21.70 -8.25
C THR A 531 -9.00 -20.99 -8.03
N ASN A 532 -10.13 -21.67 -8.22
CA ASN A 532 -11.46 -21.12 -8.00
C ASN A 532 -11.72 -20.74 -6.53
N ILE A 533 -11.23 -21.55 -5.58
CA ILE A 533 -11.25 -21.21 -4.14
C ILE A 533 -10.44 -19.94 -3.89
N ALA A 534 -9.25 -19.82 -4.47
CA ALA A 534 -8.40 -18.65 -4.30
C ALA A 534 -9.01 -17.38 -4.94
N ILE A 535 -9.67 -17.49 -6.09
CA ILE A 535 -10.43 -16.41 -6.75
C ILE A 535 -11.55 -15.92 -5.84
N THR A 536 -12.28 -16.83 -5.22
CA THR A 536 -13.37 -16.49 -4.28
C THR A 536 -12.83 -15.73 -3.06
N ASP A 537 -11.76 -16.22 -2.43
CA ASP A 537 -11.11 -15.50 -1.31
C ASP A 537 -10.59 -14.12 -1.74
N MET A 538 -10.05 -14.01 -2.95
CA MET A 538 -9.58 -12.74 -3.49
C MET A 538 -10.74 -11.76 -3.69
N ALA A 539 -11.88 -12.21 -4.24
CA ALA A 539 -13.07 -11.38 -4.42
C ALA A 539 -13.56 -10.81 -3.06
N ASP A 540 -13.61 -11.66 -2.02
CA ASP A 540 -14.00 -11.25 -0.67
C ASP A 540 -13.02 -10.23 -0.06
N ARG A 541 -11.71 -10.40 -0.28
CA ARG A 541 -10.69 -9.44 0.17
C ARG A 541 -10.82 -8.09 -0.52
N PHE A 542 -11.07 -8.07 -1.82
CA PHE A 542 -11.25 -6.80 -2.55
C PHE A 542 -12.54 -6.09 -2.16
N LYS A 543 -13.59 -6.82 -1.80
CA LYS A 543 -14.79 -6.21 -1.19
C LYS A 543 -14.47 -5.51 0.14
N ASN A 544 -13.64 -6.13 1.00
CA ASN A 544 -13.20 -5.49 2.24
C ASN A 544 -12.32 -4.25 1.99
N ILE A 545 -11.53 -4.23 0.91
CA ILE A 545 -10.72 -3.06 0.52
C ILE A 545 -11.64 -1.92 0.05
N GLU A 546 -12.68 -2.23 -0.73
CA GLU A 546 -13.71 -1.27 -1.14
C GLU A 546 -14.33 -0.57 0.08
N ASP A 547 -14.84 -1.35 1.04
CA ASP A 547 -15.42 -0.83 2.29
C ASP A 547 -14.41 -0.01 3.13
N SER A 548 -13.15 -0.45 3.18
CA SER A 548 -12.08 0.26 3.90
C SER A 548 -11.72 1.60 3.24
N THR A 549 -11.78 1.64 1.91
CA THR A 549 -11.51 2.84 1.11
C THR A 549 -12.61 3.87 1.29
N GLU A 550 -13.87 3.44 1.33
CA GLU A 550 -15.01 4.30 1.66
C GLU A 550 -14.87 4.91 3.07
N ASN A 551 -14.45 4.10 4.05
CA ASN A 551 -14.20 4.59 5.41
C ASN A 551 -13.05 5.61 5.48
N LEU A 552 -11.96 5.40 4.73
CA LEU A 552 -10.86 6.36 4.63
C LEU A 552 -11.33 7.68 4.02
N ARG A 553 -12.14 7.62 2.96
CA ARG A 553 -12.72 8.80 2.30
C ARG A 553 -13.65 9.57 3.24
N ASN A 554 -14.54 8.89 3.94
CA ASN A 554 -15.40 9.49 4.97
C ASN A 554 -14.58 10.16 6.08
N THR A 555 -13.49 9.52 6.53
CA THR A 555 -12.60 10.08 7.54
C THR A 555 -11.87 11.33 7.02
N ALA A 556 -11.43 11.30 5.77
CA ALA A 556 -10.80 12.45 5.12
C ALA A 556 -11.78 13.63 4.99
N ASP A 557 -13.02 13.37 4.56
CA ASP A 557 -14.07 14.39 4.46
C ASP A 557 -14.40 14.99 5.84
N MET A 558 -14.49 14.17 6.89
CA MET A 558 -14.66 14.65 8.26
C MET A 558 -13.49 15.52 8.73
N LEU A 559 -12.25 15.17 8.38
CA LEU A 559 -11.08 15.99 8.71
C LEU A 559 -11.09 17.31 7.93
N ALA A 560 -11.45 17.29 6.65
CA ALA A 560 -11.57 18.48 5.82
C ALA A 560 -12.65 19.42 6.36
N ASP A 561 -13.81 18.89 6.77
CA ASP A 561 -14.90 19.67 7.35
C ASP A 561 -14.51 20.29 8.70
N ASN A 562 -13.85 19.52 9.58
CA ASN A 562 -13.32 20.05 10.85
C ASN A 562 -12.28 21.16 10.64
N ILE A 563 -11.46 21.07 9.59
CA ILE A 563 -10.49 22.10 9.21
C ILE A 563 -11.17 23.33 8.62
N SER A 564 -12.29 23.17 7.93
CA SER A 564 -13.03 24.28 7.31
C SER A 564 -13.54 25.32 8.33
N ASN A 565 -13.71 24.90 9.58
CA ASN A 565 -14.03 25.78 10.71
C ASN A 565 -12.87 26.74 11.06
N PHE A 566 -11.64 26.44 10.65
CA PHE A 566 -10.51 27.34 10.77
C PHE A 566 -10.44 28.24 9.54
N ASN A 567 -10.44 29.55 9.77
CA ASN A 567 -10.25 30.56 8.74
C ASN A 567 -8.74 30.83 8.61
N ILE A 568 -8.12 30.09 7.70
CA ILE A 568 -6.67 30.03 7.46
C ILE A 568 -6.27 31.07 6.40
#